data_AF-A0A2D4G4Z9-F1
#
_entry.id   AF-A0A2D4G4Z9-F1
#
_cell.length_a   1.000
_cell.length_b   1.000
_cell.length_c   1.000
_cell.angle_alpha   90.00
_cell.angle_beta   90.00
_cell.angle_gamma   90.00
#
_symmetry.space_group_name_H-M   'P 1'
#
loop_
_entity.id
_entity.type
_entity.pdbx_description
1 polymer ?
#
loop_
_entity_poly.entity_id
_entity_poly.type
_entity_poly.pdbx_seq_one_letter_code
_entity_poly.pdbx_strand_id
1 'polypeptide(L)'
;LLLPGRHYLNAGLMAASVGGMIYFMLDSSYTGGMACLLGVSGLSSIMGVTLTAAIGGADMPVVITVLNSYSGWALCAEGFLLNNNLMTIVGALIGSSGAILSYIMCVAMNRSLPNVILGGYGTTSTAGGKPMEVVGTHTEVGIDQAIEMIKEANSIIITPGWG
;
A
#
# COMPACT_ATOMS: atom_id res chain seq x y z
N LEU A 1 -10.91 4.57 -7.69
CA LEU A 1 -11.47 5.86 -8.13
C LEU A 1 -10.31 6.77 -8.55
N LEU A 2 -10.36 7.40 -9.74
CA LEU A 2 -9.24 8.20 -10.25
C LEU A 2 -9.66 9.67 -10.36
N LEU A 3 -9.10 10.51 -9.48
CA LEU A 3 -9.31 11.96 -9.50
C LEU A 3 -8.43 12.62 -10.58
N PRO A 4 -8.94 13.62 -11.34
CA PRO A 4 -8.12 14.39 -12.27
C PRO A 4 -7.01 15.12 -11.52
N GLY A 5 -5.77 15.00 -11.97
CA GLY A 5 -4.63 15.66 -11.34
C GLY A 5 -4.24 15.14 -9.96
N ARG A 6 -4.58 13.88 -9.61
CA ARG A 6 -4.31 13.29 -8.27
C ARG A 6 -2.89 13.51 -7.73
N HIS A 7 -1.88 13.47 -8.60
CA HIS A 7 -0.49 13.63 -8.17
C HIS A 7 -0.21 15.07 -7.69
N TYR A 8 -0.77 16.06 -8.38
CA TYR A 8 -0.69 17.46 -7.96
C TYR A 8 -1.48 17.70 -6.68
N LEU A 9 -2.66 17.09 -6.54
CA LEU A 9 -3.47 17.18 -5.32
C LEU A 9 -2.73 16.59 -4.11
N ASN A 10 -2.21 15.37 -4.23
CA ASN A 10 -1.47 14.71 -3.15
C ASN A 10 -0.16 15.44 -2.82
N ALA A 11 0.55 15.94 -3.83
CA ALA A 11 1.74 16.76 -3.62
C ALA A 11 1.40 18.07 -2.90
N GLY A 12 0.30 18.72 -3.27
CA GLY A 12 -0.19 19.93 -2.60
C GLY A 12 -0.59 19.68 -1.15
N LEU A 13 -1.30 18.59 -0.86
CA LEU A 13 -1.66 18.19 0.51
C LEU A 13 -0.42 17.92 1.37
N MET A 14 0.57 17.22 0.80
CA MET A 14 1.84 16.96 1.49
C MET A 14 2.61 18.26 1.74
N ALA A 15 2.73 19.13 0.73
CA ALA A 15 3.40 20.42 0.86
C ALA A 15 2.72 21.33 1.90
N ALA A 16 1.39 21.38 1.92
CA ALA A 16 0.63 22.10 2.93
C ALA A 16 0.84 21.54 4.34
N SER A 17 0.89 20.21 4.49
CA SER A 17 1.14 19.56 5.78
C SER A 17 2.55 19.88 6.33
N VAL A 18 3.56 19.82 5.47
CA VAL A 18 4.95 20.15 5.85
C VAL A 18 5.11 21.66 6.08
N GLY A 19 4.49 22.49 5.24
CA GLY A 19 4.51 23.96 5.40
C GLY A 19 3.85 24.41 6.71
N GLY A 20 2.77 23.74 7.13
CA GLY A 20 2.11 23.98 8.41
C GLY A 20 3.04 23.80 9.62
N MET A 21 4.03 22.91 9.53
CA MET A 21 5.04 22.72 10.58
C MET A 21 5.91 23.97 10.77
N ILE A 22 6.23 24.69 9.68
CA ILE A 22 7.03 25.92 9.77
C ILE A 22 6.26 26.98 10.55
N TYR A 23 4.98 27.19 10.22
CA TYR A 23 4.13 28.14 10.95
C TYR A 23 4.00 27.74 12.43
N PHE A 24 3.78 26.45 12.70
CA PHE A 24 3.68 25.93 14.07
C PHE A 24 4.94 26.17 14.92
N MET A 25 6.13 26.20 14.31
CA MET A 25 7.39 26.47 15.01
C MET A 25 7.66 27.96 15.22
N LEU A 26 7.11 28.84 14.37
CA LEU A 26 7.36 30.28 14.43
C LEU A 26 6.37 31.03 15.33
N ASP A 27 5.15 30.52 15.48
CA ASP A 27 4.10 31.12 16.30
C ASP A 27 3.97 30.40 17.64
N SER A 28 4.12 31.13 18.75
CA SER A 28 3.95 30.61 20.11
C SER A 28 2.51 30.72 20.63
N SER A 29 1.58 31.23 19.83
CA SER A 29 0.18 31.36 20.20
C SER A 29 -0.50 30.00 20.34
N TYR A 30 -1.24 29.80 21.44
CA TYR A 30 -2.05 28.60 21.66
C TYR A 30 -3.07 28.38 20.51
N THR A 31 -3.73 29.46 20.07
CA THR A 31 -4.72 29.39 18.99
C THR A 31 -4.08 29.00 17.67
N GLY A 32 -2.89 29.53 17.36
CA GLY A 32 -2.12 29.16 16.17
C GLY A 32 -1.68 27.70 16.20
N GLY A 33 -1.16 27.25 17.35
CA GLY A 33 -0.75 25.86 17.55
C GLY A 33 -1.89 24.86 17.38
N MET A 34 -3.04 25.14 18.00
CA MET A 34 -4.23 24.28 17.92
C MET A 34 -4.80 24.24 16.49
N ALA A 35 -4.84 25.39 15.81
CA ALA A 35 -5.27 25.45 14.41
C ALA A 35 -4.38 24.61 13.50
N CYS A 36 -3.06 24.62 13.71
CA CYS A 36 -2.13 23.79 12.94
C CYS A 36 -2.32 22.29 13.19
N LEU A 37 -2.53 21.88 14.45
CA LEU A 37 -2.79 20.48 14.80
C LEU A 37 -4.08 19.96 14.15
N LEU A 38 -5.17 20.72 14.23
CA LEU A 38 -6.42 20.37 13.57
C LEU A 38 -6.29 20.39 12.05
N GLY A 39 -5.58 21.38 11.51
CA GLY A 39 -5.29 21.51 10.08
C GLY A 39 -4.54 20.31 9.54
N VAL A 40 -3.42 19.91 10.16
CA VAL A 40 -2.63 18.76 9.71
C VAL A 40 -3.38 17.43 9.88
N SER A 41 -4.20 17.30 10.94
CA SER A 41 -5.06 16.13 11.14
C SER A 41 -6.11 16.00 10.03
N GLY A 42 -6.73 17.10 9.63
CA GLY A 42 -7.67 17.12 8.49
C GLY A 42 -6.98 16.83 7.16
N LEU A 43 -5.86 17.50 6.88
CA LEU A 43 -5.09 17.32 5.65
C LEU A 43 -4.58 15.88 5.48
N SER A 44 -4.01 15.29 6.55
CA SER A 44 -3.53 13.91 6.54
C SER A 44 -4.67 12.90 6.37
N SER A 45 -5.84 13.14 6.96
CA SER A 45 -7.02 12.29 6.78
C SER A 45 -7.49 12.30 5.32
N ILE A 46 -7.58 13.48 4.71
CA ILE A 46 -7.95 13.63 3.29
C ILE A 46 -6.89 12.97 2.40
N MET A 47 -5.60 13.15 2.71
CA MET A 47 -4.51 12.52 1.99
C MET A 47 -4.57 10.99 2.06
N GLY A 48 -4.92 10.42 3.23
CA GLY A 48 -5.10 8.98 3.40
C GLY A 48 -6.22 8.41 2.52
N VAL A 49 -7.36 9.11 2.46
CA VAL A 49 -8.51 8.72 1.61
C VAL A 49 -8.13 8.80 0.13
N THR A 50 -7.54 9.92 -0.30
CA THR A 50 -7.20 10.17 -1.71
C THR A 50 -6.11 9.22 -2.24
N LEU A 51 -5.11 8.89 -1.44
CA LEU A 51 -4.10 7.89 -1.78
C LEU A 51 -4.70 6.48 -1.85
N THR A 52 -5.45 6.06 -0.83
CA THR A 52 -5.97 4.68 -0.75
C THR A 52 -7.04 4.40 -1.80
N ALA A 53 -7.94 5.35 -2.06
CA ALA A 53 -9.02 5.18 -3.04
C ALA A 53 -8.52 5.07 -4.49
N ALA A 54 -7.28 5.48 -4.75
CA ALA A 54 -6.65 5.40 -6.06
C ALA A 54 -5.99 4.04 -6.35
N ILE A 55 -5.90 3.16 -5.35
CA ILE A 55 -5.24 1.85 -5.44
C ILE A 55 -6.25 0.80 -5.93
N GLY A 56 -5.79 -0.12 -6.78
CA GLY A 56 -6.62 -1.20 -7.31
C GLY A 56 -6.94 -2.25 -6.26
N GLY A 57 -8.15 -2.83 -6.31
CA GLY A 57 -8.59 -3.84 -5.33
C GLY A 57 -7.67 -5.07 -5.24
N ALA A 58 -7.04 -5.44 -6.36
CA ALA A 58 -6.08 -6.55 -6.40
C ALA A 58 -4.77 -6.27 -5.62
N ASP A 59 -4.37 -5.00 -5.52
CA ASP A 59 -3.16 -4.60 -4.78
C ASP A 59 -3.46 -4.16 -3.34
N MET A 60 -4.72 -4.21 -2.92
CA MET A 60 -5.17 -3.79 -1.60
C MET A 60 -4.41 -4.46 -0.43
N PRO A 61 -3.99 -5.74 -0.52
CA PRO A 61 -3.16 -6.35 0.52
C PRO A 61 -1.85 -5.62 0.81
N VAL A 62 -1.25 -4.96 -0.18
CA VAL A 62 -0.02 -4.16 0.00
C VAL A 62 -0.31 -2.89 0.81
N VAL A 63 -1.48 -2.28 0.61
CA VAL A 63 -1.88 -1.09 1.38
C VAL A 63 -2.03 -1.41 2.86
N ILE A 64 -2.62 -2.57 3.16
CA ILE A 64 -2.81 -3.03 4.53
C ILE A 64 -1.46 -3.14 5.26
N THR A 65 -0.44 -3.70 4.59
CA THR A 65 0.88 -3.91 5.20
C THR A 65 1.69 -2.62 5.32
N VAL A 66 1.51 -1.68 4.39
CA VAL A 66 2.09 -0.33 4.50
C VAL A 66 1.46 0.45 5.66
N LEU A 67 0.12 0.42 5.80
CA LEU A 67 -0.57 1.08 6.91
C LEU A 67 -0.22 0.44 8.26
N ASN A 68 0.02 -0.86 8.30
CA ASN A 68 0.57 -1.54 9.47
C ASN A 68 2.00 -1.08 9.81
N SER A 69 2.82 -0.73 8.82
CA SER A 69 4.10 -0.09 9.10
C SER A 69 3.91 1.30 9.72
N TYR A 70 2.99 2.10 9.17
CA TYR A 70 2.70 3.45 9.67
C TYR A 70 2.15 3.47 11.10
N SER A 71 1.33 2.49 11.51
CA SER A 71 0.89 2.39 12.90
C SER A 71 2.06 2.17 13.87
N GLY A 72 3.08 1.39 13.46
CA GLY A 72 4.31 1.22 14.22
C GLY A 72 5.12 2.52 14.36
N TRP A 73 5.32 3.27 13.27
CA TRP A 73 6.03 4.55 13.32
C TRP A 73 5.27 5.62 14.12
N ALA A 74 3.93 5.62 14.07
CA ALA A 74 3.11 6.48 14.93
C ALA A 74 3.32 6.16 16.41
N LEU A 75 3.42 4.87 16.76
CA LEU A 75 3.73 4.44 18.14
C LEU A 75 5.14 4.86 18.57
N CYS A 76 6.13 4.86 17.66
CA CYS A 76 7.45 5.44 17.96
C CYS A 76 7.37 6.94 18.27
N ALA A 77 6.60 7.70 17.48
CA ALA A 77 6.43 9.14 17.70
C ALA A 77 5.77 9.42 19.05
N GLU A 78 4.75 8.63 19.43
CA GLU A 78 4.13 8.69 20.76
C GLU A 78 5.11 8.31 21.88
N GLY A 79 5.95 7.29 21.65
CA GLY A 79 7.02 6.89 22.56
C GLY A 79 8.04 8.01 22.82
N PHE A 80 8.44 8.76 21.79
CA PHE A 80 9.29 9.94 21.96
C PHE A 80 8.59 11.07 22.71
N LEU A 81 7.31 11.31 22.43
CA LEU A 81 6.52 12.34 23.10
C LEU A 81 6.36 12.07 24.60
N LEU A 82 6.14 10.81 24.97
CA LEU A 82 5.94 10.38 26.37
C LEU A 82 7.23 9.95 27.07
N ASN A 83 8.39 10.04 26.39
CA ASN A 83 9.68 9.56 26.87
C ASN A 83 9.64 8.09 27.36
N ASN A 84 8.97 7.23 26.59
CA ASN A 84 8.74 5.82 26.92
C ASN A 84 9.49 4.89 25.96
N ASN A 85 10.59 4.31 26.47
CA ASN A 85 11.44 3.39 25.71
C ASN A 85 10.69 2.14 25.20
N LEU A 86 9.71 1.63 25.94
CA LEU A 86 8.96 0.44 25.53
C LEU A 86 8.16 0.72 24.26
N MET A 87 7.46 1.84 24.21
CA MET A 87 6.65 2.24 23.05
C MET A 87 7.51 2.47 21.82
N THR A 88 8.68 3.09 21.99
CA THR A 88 9.64 3.28 20.89
C THR A 88 10.14 1.97 20.33
N ILE A 89 10.52 1.01 21.19
CA ILE A 89 11.02 -0.31 20.77
C ILE A 89 9.92 -1.12 20.08
N VAL A 90 8.72 -1.17 20.67
CA VAL A 90 7.57 -1.90 20.10
C VAL A 90 7.13 -1.28 18.77
N GLY A 91 7.08 0.05 18.69
CA GLY A 91 6.75 0.75 17.46
C GLY A 91 7.74 0.45 16.33
N ALA A 92 9.05 0.41 16.63
CA ALA A 92 10.09 0.12 15.65
C ALA A 92 10.01 -1.33 15.15
N LEU A 93 9.67 -2.27 16.03
CA LEU A 93 9.43 -3.68 15.68
C LEU A 93 8.24 -3.83 14.73
N ILE A 94 7.09 -3.20 15.05
CA ILE A 94 5.89 -3.24 14.21
C ILE A 94 6.15 -2.55 12.86
N GLY A 95 6.78 -1.37 12.90
CA GLY A 95 7.08 -0.56 11.72
C GLY A 95 7.98 -1.29 10.72
N SER A 96 9.08 -1.86 11.21
CA SER A 96 10.02 -2.64 10.38
C SER A 96 9.39 -3.91 9.82
N SER A 97 8.62 -4.65 10.63
CA SER A 97 7.89 -5.85 10.19
C SER A 97 6.91 -5.55 9.04
N GLY A 98 6.09 -4.50 9.18
CA GLY A 98 5.16 -4.08 8.13
C GLY A 98 5.87 -3.66 6.84
N ALA A 99 7.00 -2.95 6.95
CA ALA A 99 7.79 -2.52 5.79
C ALA A 99 8.39 -3.71 5.03
N ILE A 100 8.95 -4.70 5.75
CA ILE A 100 9.52 -5.91 5.15
C ILE A 100 8.43 -6.72 4.45
N LEU A 101 7.27 -6.90 5.08
CA LEU A 101 6.16 -7.62 4.48
C LEU A 101 5.66 -6.94 3.20
N SER A 102 5.50 -5.61 3.24
CA SER A 102 5.12 -4.80 2.07
C SER A 102 6.12 -4.99 0.91
N TYR A 103 7.41 -5.02 1.23
CA TYR A 103 8.48 -5.23 0.25
C TYR A 103 8.40 -6.63 -0.39
N ILE A 104 8.28 -7.68 0.41
CA ILE A 104 8.21 -9.07 -0.10
C ILE A 104 6.98 -9.25 -1.01
N MET A 105 5.83 -8.68 -0.63
CA MET A 105 4.62 -8.71 -1.46
C MET A 105 4.83 -8.00 -2.80
N CYS A 106 5.43 -6.81 -2.79
CA CYS A 106 5.74 -6.07 -4.01
C CYS A 106 6.69 -6.85 -4.93
N VAL A 107 7.73 -7.47 -4.37
CA VAL A 107 8.68 -8.31 -5.13
C VAL A 107 7.97 -9.53 -5.74
N ALA A 108 7.12 -10.21 -4.97
CA ALA A 108 6.35 -11.37 -5.45
C ALA A 108 5.41 -11.01 -6.61
N MET A 109 4.90 -9.77 -6.64
CA MET A 109 4.03 -9.25 -7.70
C MET A 109 4.80 -8.63 -8.87
N ASN A 110 6.13 -8.60 -8.82
CA ASN A 110 6.98 -7.91 -9.80
C ASN A 110 6.57 -6.44 -10.04
N ARG A 111 6.22 -5.75 -8.96
CA ARG A 111 5.85 -4.32 -8.95
C ARG A 111 6.61 -3.61 -7.83
N SER A 112 6.95 -2.34 -8.05
CA SER A 112 7.58 -1.53 -7.02
C SER A 112 6.55 -0.88 -6.09
N LEU A 113 6.92 -0.64 -4.83
CA LEU A 113 6.05 0.01 -3.84
C LEU A 113 5.50 1.38 -4.33
N PRO A 114 6.31 2.27 -4.96
CA PRO A 114 5.79 3.51 -5.54
C PRO A 114 4.78 3.25 -6.64
N ASN A 115 4.96 2.22 -7.48
CA ASN A 115 4.01 1.90 -8.55
C ASN A 115 2.66 1.42 -8.00
N VAL A 116 2.66 0.71 -6.86
CA VAL A 116 1.43 0.28 -6.19
C VAL A 116 0.72 1.47 -5.54
N ILE A 117 1.43 2.29 -4.75
CA ILE A 117 0.84 3.42 -4.02
C ILE A 117 0.40 4.55 -4.97
N LEU A 118 1.18 4.87 -5.99
CA LEU A 118 0.87 5.91 -6.96
C LEU A 118 -0.04 5.42 -8.09
N GLY A 119 -0.45 4.15 -8.08
CA GLY A 119 -1.36 3.56 -9.06
C GLY A 119 -0.81 3.64 -10.49
N GLY A 120 0.45 3.27 -10.68
CA GLY A 120 1.08 3.13 -11.99
C GLY A 120 0.62 1.86 -12.70
N TYR A 121 0.30 1.99 -13.99
CA TYR A 121 0.01 0.85 -14.87
C TYR A 121 1.30 0.14 -15.27
N GLY A 122 1.33 -1.20 -15.14
CA GLY A 122 2.41 -2.05 -15.65
C GLY A 122 3.33 -2.66 -14.57
N THR A 123 3.93 -3.80 -14.92
CA THR A 123 5.06 -4.41 -14.20
C THR A 123 6.36 -3.73 -14.63
N THR A 124 7.38 -3.74 -13.77
CA THR A 124 8.70 -3.14 -14.06
C THR A 124 9.44 -3.83 -15.22
N SER A 125 8.96 -5.00 -15.67
CA SER A 125 9.59 -5.83 -16.70
C SER A 125 8.95 -5.74 -18.08
N THR A 126 7.95 -4.86 -18.28
CA THR A 126 7.32 -4.74 -19.61
C THR A 126 8.17 -3.84 -20.50
N ALA A 127 9.08 -4.43 -21.29
CA ALA A 127 9.63 -3.73 -22.46
C ALA A 127 8.46 -3.40 -23.39
N GLY A 128 8.29 -2.14 -23.78
CA GLY A 128 7.08 -1.57 -24.43
C GLY A 128 6.69 -2.11 -25.81
N GLY A 129 6.74 -3.43 -26.02
CA GLY A 129 6.22 -4.14 -27.18
C GLY A 129 4.75 -4.53 -27.03
N LYS A 130 4.15 -4.95 -28.15
CA LYS A 130 2.82 -5.52 -28.15
C LYS A 130 2.83 -6.87 -27.41
N PRO A 131 1.82 -7.17 -26.56
CA PRO A 131 1.66 -8.50 -26.00
C PRO A 131 1.63 -9.55 -27.11
N MET A 132 2.28 -10.69 -26.90
CA MET A 132 2.18 -11.81 -27.82
C MET A 132 0.71 -12.23 -27.96
N GLU A 133 0.23 -12.40 -29.19
CA GLU A 133 -1.12 -12.89 -29.42
C GLU A 133 -1.26 -14.32 -28.90
N VAL A 134 -2.37 -14.60 -28.23
CA VAL A 134 -2.67 -15.95 -27.75
C VAL A 134 -3.02 -16.80 -28.96
N VAL A 135 -2.20 -17.83 -29.22
CA VAL A 135 -2.41 -18.78 -30.31
C VAL A 135 -2.92 -20.10 -29.73
N GLY A 136 -4.05 -20.60 -30.24
CA GLY A 136 -4.63 -21.90 -29.83
C GLY A 136 -6.10 -21.81 -29.42
N THR A 137 -6.70 -22.98 -29.14
CA THR A 137 -8.07 -23.12 -28.62
C THR A 137 -8.03 -23.73 -27.23
N HIS A 138 -8.94 -23.34 -26.34
CA HIS A 138 -9.06 -23.96 -25.02
C HIS A 138 -9.66 -25.37 -25.14
N THR A 139 -9.37 -26.24 -24.18
CA THR A 139 -9.94 -27.59 -24.08
C THR A 139 -10.79 -27.66 -22.80
N GLU A 140 -12.06 -28.00 -22.95
CA GLU A 140 -12.99 -28.17 -21.84
C GLU A 140 -13.15 -29.67 -21.53
N VAL A 141 -13.32 -29.99 -20.24
CA VAL A 141 -13.41 -31.37 -19.77
C VAL A 141 -14.57 -31.49 -18.78
N GLY A 142 -15.35 -32.55 -18.90
CA GLY A 142 -16.47 -32.84 -18.00
C GLY A 142 -16.03 -33.43 -16.65
N ILE A 143 -16.96 -33.52 -15.70
CA ILE A 143 -16.69 -34.05 -14.35
C ILE A 143 -16.18 -35.49 -14.42
N ASP A 144 -16.81 -36.36 -15.21
CA ASP A 144 -16.46 -37.78 -15.30
C ASP A 144 -15.03 -38.00 -15.84
N GLN A 145 -14.66 -37.24 -16.87
CA GLN A 145 -13.32 -37.27 -17.46
C GLN A 145 -12.27 -36.71 -16.49
N ALA A 146 -12.59 -35.66 -15.72
CA ALA A 146 -11.71 -35.13 -14.69
C ALA A 146 -11.42 -36.18 -13.59
N ILE A 147 -12.45 -36.93 -13.17
CA ILE A 147 -12.30 -38.00 -12.17
C ILE A 147 -11.40 -39.13 -12.70
N GLU A 148 -11.54 -39.50 -13.97
CA GLU A 148 -10.71 -40.53 -14.61
C GLU A 148 -9.24 -40.10 -14.67
N MET A 149 -8.97 -38.88 -15.13
CA MET A 149 -7.61 -38.32 -15.16
C MET A 149 -6.96 -38.25 -13.77
N ILE A 150 -7.75 -37.94 -12.73
CA ILE A 150 -7.25 -37.94 -11.34
C ILE A 150 -6.91 -39.36 -10.86
N LYS A 151 -7.70 -40.37 -11.24
CA LYS A 151 -7.46 -41.78 -10.84
C LYS A 151 -6.22 -42.37 -11.51
N GLU A 152 -5.93 -41.96 -12.74
CA GLU A 152 -4.75 -42.42 -13.49
C GLU A 152 -3.45 -41.70 -13.08
N ALA A 153 -3.56 -40.56 -12.40
CA ALA A 153 -2.40 -39.77 -11.97
C ALA A 153 -1.66 -40.44 -10.79
N ASN A 154 -0.35 -40.58 -10.92
CA ASN A 154 0.52 -41.09 -9.83
C ASN A 154 0.96 -39.99 -8.85
N SER A 155 0.90 -38.72 -9.24
CA SER A 155 1.28 -37.57 -8.41
C SER A 155 0.47 -36.35 -8.84
N ILE A 156 -0.04 -35.61 -7.85
CA ILE A 156 -0.93 -34.46 -8.06
C ILE A 156 -0.39 -33.28 -7.27
N ILE A 157 -0.29 -32.12 -7.93
CA ILE A 157 0.01 -30.83 -7.30
C ILE A 157 -1.23 -29.95 -7.43
N ILE A 158 -1.69 -29.38 -6.32
CA ILE A 158 -2.83 -28.45 -6.27
C ILE A 158 -2.28 -27.04 -6.06
N THR A 159 -2.63 -26.12 -6.96
CA THR A 159 -2.29 -24.69 -6.86
C THR A 159 -3.54 -23.88 -6.51
N PRO A 160 -3.87 -23.73 -5.22
CA PRO A 160 -5.06 -22.98 -4.81
C PRO A 160 -4.89 -21.48 -5.10
N GLY A 161 -6.01 -20.82 -5.43
CA GLY A 161 -6.11 -19.37 -5.59
C GLY A 161 -7.19 -18.78 -4.67
N TRP A 162 -7.54 -17.52 -4.90
CA TRP A 162 -8.63 -16.85 -4.17
C TRP A 162 -10.03 -17.25 -4.65
N GLY A 163 -10.11 -17.93 -5.80
CA GLY A 163 -11.34 -18.34 -6.49
C GLY A 163 -12.21 -19.31 -5.71
#